data_AF-A0A258DME5-F1
#
_entry.id   AF-A0A258DME5-F1
#
_cell.length_a   1.000
_cell.length_b   1.000
_cell.length_c   1.000
_cell.angle_alpha   90.00
_cell.angle_beta   90.00
_cell.angle_gamma   90.00
#
_symmetry.space_group_name_H-M   'P 1'
#
loop_
_entity.id
_entity.type
_entity.pdbx_description
1 polymer ?
#
loop_
_entity_poly.entity_id
_entity_poly.type
_entity_poly.pdbx_seq_one_letter_code
_entity_poly.pdbx_strand_id
1 'polypeptide(L)'
;MYRAIFLLVFLSFSACSEKESTFSYEPIYSEKALLVSEIGKNLEILEVKTKYPITGYPTILKSDRYYYLLEEGLVTTLHQVDFKGKLRKSLDFGNDDKLNAAAISQIILKDDRVGVITFGKQITWLDEDLKEIGSEELPVKAKFHFQLGQHSIAHTNGIDEADWDIITYGPKGINYYMPIDKNRYGFYNQTFSPFAKWGEKVLFS
;
A
#
# COMPACT_ATOMS: atom_id res chain seq x y z
N MET A 1 16.55 -50.52 40.69
CA MET A 1 17.37 -50.25 39.49
C MET A 1 16.45 -49.68 38.42
N TYR A 2 16.63 -48.39 38.16
CA TYR A 2 15.98 -47.63 37.10
C TYR A 2 16.41 -48.12 35.71
N ARG A 3 15.63 -47.77 34.68
CA ARG A 3 15.77 -48.01 33.21
C ARG A 3 14.87 -49.19 32.76
N ALA A 4 13.82 -49.03 31.97
CA ALA A 4 13.63 -48.11 30.86
C ALA A 4 12.16 -47.63 30.75
N ILE A 5 11.82 -46.62 31.53
CA ILE A 5 10.79 -45.63 31.14
C ILE A 5 11.52 -44.64 30.24
N PHE A 6 11.75 -44.99 28.98
CA PHE A 6 12.43 -44.10 28.03
C PHE A 6 12.09 -44.40 26.57
N LEU A 7 10.85 -44.80 26.29
CA LEU A 7 10.37 -44.96 24.92
C LEU A 7 8.91 -44.54 24.75
N LEU A 8 8.52 -43.44 25.40
CA LEU A 8 7.18 -42.84 25.25
C LEU A 8 7.23 -41.29 25.17
N VAL A 9 8.42 -40.72 24.94
CA VAL A 9 8.64 -39.25 24.93
C VAL A 9 8.94 -38.71 23.51
N PHE A 10 8.88 -39.54 22.47
CA PHE A 10 9.30 -39.14 21.11
C PHE A 10 8.22 -39.16 20.02
N LEU A 11 6.94 -39.29 20.35
CA LEU A 11 5.86 -39.20 19.36
C LEU A 11 4.81 -38.12 19.64
N SER A 12 5.10 -37.20 20.56
CA SER A 12 4.47 -35.87 20.55
C SER A 12 5.27 -34.91 19.68
N PHE A 13 5.62 -35.32 18.46
CA PHE A 13 5.64 -34.38 17.35
C PHE A 13 4.18 -34.08 17.06
N SER A 14 3.61 -33.21 17.90
CA SER A 14 2.53 -32.34 17.47
C SER A 14 3.11 -31.64 16.26
N ALA A 15 2.82 -32.16 15.07
CA ALA A 15 2.77 -31.37 13.87
C ALA A 15 1.83 -30.22 14.24
N CYS A 16 2.42 -29.13 14.69
CA CYS A 16 1.84 -27.82 14.52
C CYS A 16 1.79 -27.71 13.00
N SER A 17 0.72 -28.24 12.39
CA SER A 17 0.39 -27.84 11.04
C SER A 17 0.34 -26.34 11.15
N GLU A 18 1.24 -25.64 10.45
CA GLU A 18 1.01 -24.24 10.17
C GLU A 18 -0.43 -24.18 9.72
N LYS A 19 -1.29 -23.55 10.54
CA LYS A 19 -2.63 -23.21 10.07
C LYS A 19 -2.32 -22.30 8.90
N GLU A 20 -2.39 -22.83 7.68
CA GLU A 20 -2.51 -22.04 6.47
C GLU A 20 -3.54 -20.96 6.83
N SER A 21 -3.07 -19.74 7.00
CA SER A 21 -3.94 -18.63 7.34
C SER A 21 -4.90 -18.54 6.17
N THR A 22 -6.16 -18.89 6.42
CA THR A 22 -7.19 -18.99 5.39
C THR A 22 -7.47 -17.60 4.84
N PHE A 23 -6.80 -17.26 3.75
CA PHE A 23 -7.20 -16.14 2.90
C PHE A 23 -8.23 -16.67 1.90
N SER A 24 -9.46 -16.21 2.02
CA SER A 24 -10.55 -16.59 1.13
C SER A 24 -10.77 -15.52 0.09
N TYR A 25 -10.72 -15.90 -1.19
CA TYR A 25 -11.15 -15.05 -2.30
C TYR A 25 -12.63 -15.32 -2.57
N GLU A 26 -13.44 -14.27 -2.49
CA GLU A 26 -14.83 -14.32 -2.92
C GLU A 26 -15.00 -13.45 -4.16
N PRO A 27 -15.27 -14.03 -5.34
CA PRO A 27 -15.53 -13.23 -6.53
C PRO A 27 -16.81 -12.40 -6.34
N ILE A 28 -16.71 -11.10 -6.58
CA ILE A 28 -17.87 -10.20 -6.58
C ILE A 28 -18.35 -10.07 -8.03
N TYR A 29 -19.48 -10.70 -8.34
CA TYR A 29 -20.15 -10.51 -9.62
C TYR A 29 -21.08 -9.30 -9.52
N SER A 30 -20.74 -8.21 -10.21
CA SER A 30 -21.64 -7.04 -10.32
C SER A 30 -22.50 -7.17 -11.58
N GLU A 31 -23.81 -7.39 -11.40
CA GLU A 31 -24.77 -7.45 -12.51
C GLU A 31 -25.18 -6.07 -13.03
N LYS A 32 -24.92 -5.00 -12.27
CA LYS A 32 -25.28 -3.63 -12.66
C LYS A 32 -24.09 -2.94 -13.30
N ALA A 33 -24.25 -2.48 -14.54
CA ALA A 33 -23.32 -1.52 -15.12
C ALA A 33 -23.40 -0.22 -14.31
N LEU A 34 -22.26 0.30 -13.83
CA LEU A 34 -22.18 1.63 -13.23
C LEU A 34 -22.53 2.65 -14.32
N LEU A 35 -23.77 3.14 -14.31
CA LEU A 35 -24.21 4.16 -15.25
C LEU A 35 -23.60 5.49 -14.81
N VAL A 36 -22.75 6.07 -15.67
CA VAL A 36 -22.12 7.40 -15.46
C VAL A 36 -23.14 8.49 -15.10
N SER A 37 -24.39 8.34 -15.55
CA SER A 37 -25.51 9.23 -15.22
C SER A 37 -25.89 9.26 -13.74
N GLU A 38 -25.60 8.21 -12.96
CA GLU A 38 -25.84 8.19 -11.52
C GLU A 38 -24.74 8.95 -10.76
N ILE A 39 -23.50 8.92 -11.27
CA ILE A 39 -22.34 9.64 -10.69
C ILE A 39 -22.54 11.16 -10.80
N GLY A 40 -23.07 11.64 -11.93
CA GLY A 40 -23.26 13.07 -12.19
C GLY A 40 -24.26 13.78 -11.27
N LYS A 41 -25.17 13.06 -10.60
CA LYS A 41 -26.22 13.68 -9.76
C LYS A 41 -25.68 14.25 -8.44
N ASN A 42 -24.52 13.80 -7.97
CA ASN A 42 -23.89 14.24 -6.72
C ASN A 42 -22.41 14.61 -6.93
N LEU A 43 -22.06 15.08 -8.13
CA LEU A 43 -20.67 15.42 -8.45
C LEU A 43 -20.30 16.78 -7.85
N GLU A 44 -19.35 16.78 -6.92
CA GLU A 44 -18.66 17.98 -6.47
C GLU A 44 -17.33 18.10 -7.22
N ILE A 45 -17.10 19.26 -7.84
CA ILE A 45 -15.86 19.55 -8.58
C ILE A 45 -15.05 20.57 -7.79
N LEU A 46 -13.82 20.19 -7.42
CA LEU A 46 -12.85 21.06 -6.79
C LEU A 46 -11.74 21.41 -7.79
N GLU A 47 -11.56 22.70 -8.06
CA GLU A 47 -10.46 23.19 -8.88
C GLU A 47 -9.22 23.39 -8.01
N VAL A 48 -8.09 22.77 -8.40
CA VAL A 48 -6.79 22.92 -7.73
C VAL A 48 -5.83 23.60 -8.69
N LYS A 49 -5.24 24.72 -8.26
CA LYS A 49 -4.23 25.46 -9.03
C LYS A 49 -2.84 25.11 -8.52
N THR A 50 -2.08 24.38 -9.33
CA THR A 50 -0.69 23.98 -9.06
C THR A 50 0.29 24.86 -9.84
N LYS A 51 1.56 24.85 -9.42
CA LYS A 51 2.64 25.58 -10.10
C LYS A 51 2.94 24.99 -11.48
N TYR A 52 2.89 23.67 -11.59
CA TYR A 52 3.07 22.91 -12.83
C TYR A 52 1.75 22.23 -13.21
N PRO A 53 1.41 22.09 -14.50
CA PRO A 53 0.22 21.36 -14.91
C PRO A 53 0.30 19.90 -14.45
N ILE A 54 -0.76 19.41 -13.79
CA ILE A 54 -0.84 18.00 -13.41
C ILE A 54 -0.93 17.14 -14.68
N THR A 55 0.10 16.33 -14.92
CA THR A 55 0.08 15.35 -16.03
C THR A 55 -0.24 13.95 -15.50
N GLY A 56 -1.12 13.23 -16.20
CA GLY A 56 -1.51 11.87 -15.82
C GLY A 56 -2.57 11.82 -14.71
N TYR A 57 -2.61 10.71 -13.96
CA TYR A 57 -3.55 10.49 -12.87
C TYR A 57 -2.79 10.54 -11.54
N PRO A 58 -2.87 11.64 -10.77
CA PRO A 58 -2.16 11.74 -9.50
C PRO A 58 -2.70 10.70 -8.52
N THR A 59 -1.83 10.20 -7.64
CA THR A 59 -2.28 9.45 -6.47
C THR A 59 -2.87 10.45 -5.48
N ILE A 60 -4.13 10.26 -5.10
CA ILE A 60 -4.84 11.14 -4.17
C ILE A 60 -5.10 10.39 -2.87
N LEU A 61 -4.59 10.92 -1.76
CA LEU A 61 -4.94 10.47 -0.42
C LEU A 61 -5.74 11.55 0.30
N LYS A 62 -6.73 11.12 1.08
CA LYS A 62 -7.55 12.00 1.92
C LYS A 62 -7.23 11.72 3.39
N SER A 63 -6.74 12.73 4.11
CA SER A 63 -6.63 12.71 5.56
C SER A 63 -7.84 13.40 6.19
N ASP A 64 -7.85 13.58 7.52
CA ASP A 64 -8.93 14.30 8.21
C ASP A 64 -8.85 15.82 7.97
N ARG A 65 -7.71 16.31 7.46
CA ARG A 65 -7.43 17.75 7.31
C ARG A 65 -7.17 18.19 5.87
N TYR A 66 -6.60 17.32 5.05
CA TYR A 66 -6.12 17.68 3.72
C TYR A 66 -6.33 16.56 2.69
N TYR A 67 -6.33 16.96 1.43
CA TYR A 67 -5.97 16.09 0.32
C TYR A 67 -4.47 16.17 0.09
N TYR A 68 -3.84 15.02 -0.13
CA TYR A 68 -2.47 14.89 -0.59
C TYR A 68 -2.48 14.33 -2.02
N LEU A 69 -1.84 15.05 -2.94
CA LEU A 69 -1.80 14.67 -4.35
C LEU A 69 -0.33 14.45 -4.72
N LEU A 70 0.04 13.21 -5.00
CA LEU A 70 1.33 12.90 -5.60
C LEU A 70 1.17 12.87 -7.11
N GLU A 71 1.86 13.78 -7.78
CA GLU A 71 1.96 13.87 -9.22
C GLU A 71 3.32 13.37 -9.68
N GLU A 72 3.32 12.57 -10.76
CA GLU A 72 4.51 12.16 -11.50
C GLU A 72 4.48 12.82 -12.87
N GLY A 73 4.88 14.10 -12.92
CA GLY A 73 4.85 14.90 -14.14
C GLY A 73 6.21 15.40 -14.58
N LEU A 74 6.27 16.66 -15.01
CA LEU A 74 7.55 17.33 -15.32
C LEU A 74 8.47 17.35 -14.10
N VAL A 75 7.87 17.50 -12.92
CA VAL A 75 8.51 17.38 -11.62
C VAL A 75 7.62 16.46 -10.81
N THR A 76 8.21 15.46 -10.15
CA THR A 76 7.46 14.66 -9.19
C THR A 76 7.21 15.53 -7.96
N THR A 77 5.95 15.82 -7.65
CA THR A 77 5.60 16.77 -6.60
C THR A 77 4.49 16.21 -5.72
N LEU A 78 4.65 16.37 -4.41
CA LEU A 78 3.59 16.14 -3.43
C LEU A 78 2.93 17.47 -3.07
N HIS A 79 1.65 17.61 -3.43
CA HIS A 79 0.82 18.76 -3.08
C HIS A 79 -0.04 18.46 -1.85
N GLN A 80 -0.11 19.41 -0.92
CA GLN A 80 -1.08 19.43 0.17
C GLN A 80 -2.16 20.47 -0.16
N VAL A 81 -3.42 20.04 -0.20
CA VAL A 81 -4.57 20.84 -0.63
C VAL A 81 -5.66 20.75 0.44
N ASP A 82 -6.29 21.87 0.78
CA ASP A 82 -7.42 21.85 1.72
C ASP A 82 -8.72 21.35 1.05
N PHE A 83 -9.76 21.08 1.84
CA PHE A 83 -11.04 20.60 1.31
C PHE A 83 -11.80 21.61 0.44
N LYS A 84 -11.30 22.84 0.30
CA LYS A 84 -11.84 23.86 -0.61
C LYS A 84 -11.04 23.96 -1.92
N GLY A 85 -10.08 23.07 -2.14
CA GLY A 85 -9.22 23.06 -3.34
C GLY A 85 -8.06 24.04 -3.28
N LYS A 86 -7.82 24.74 -2.16
CA LYS A 86 -6.71 25.68 -2.06
C LYS A 86 -5.41 24.94 -1.74
N LEU A 87 -4.42 25.13 -2.61
CA LEU A 87 -3.06 24.66 -2.39
C LEU A 87 -2.46 25.30 -1.13
N ARG A 88 -1.97 24.46 -0.21
CA ARG A 88 -1.35 24.88 1.06
C ARG A 88 0.16 24.82 0.97
N LYS A 89 0.70 23.66 0.59
CA LYS A 89 2.13 23.38 0.51
C LYS A 89 2.43 22.45 -0.65
N SER A 90 3.68 22.44 -1.08
CA SER A 90 4.17 21.50 -2.09
C SER A 90 5.62 21.13 -1.80
N LEU A 91 5.97 19.89 -2.11
CA LEU A 91 7.32 19.36 -2.00
C LEU A 91 7.70 18.76 -3.35
N ASP A 92 8.67 19.37 -4.00
CA ASP A 92 9.25 18.87 -5.26
C ASP A 92 10.33 17.84 -4.91
N PHE A 93 10.24 16.64 -5.50
CA PHE A 93 11.23 15.58 -5.32
C PHE A 93 12.34 15.67 -6.39
N GLY A 94 13.56 15.23 -6.06
CA GLY A 94 14.69 15.19 -6.99
C GLY A 94 15.41 16.51 -7.26
N ASN A 95 14.99 17.64 -6.67
CA ASN A 95 15.67 18.93 -6.84
C ASN A 95 16.75 19.20 -5.77
N ASP A 96 16.57 18.68 -4.55
CA ASP A 96 17.41 19.00 -3.36
C ASP A 96 17.99 17.75 -2.65
N ASP A 97 18.26 16.65 -3.38
CA ASP A 97 18.92 15.41 -2.90
C ASP A 97 18.27 14.63 -1.74
N LYS A 98 17.16 15.08 -1.15
CA LYS A 98 16.56 14.39 0.01
C LYS A 98 15.86 13.08 -0.32
N LEU A 99 15.18 13.03 -1.46
CA LEU A 99 14.46 11.84 -1.95
C LEU A 99 14.54 11.78 -3.47
N ASN A 100 15.04 10.66 -3.99
CA ASN A 100 15.08 10.40 -5.43
C ASN A 100 13.65 10.17 -5.92
N ALA A 101 13.13 11.06 -6.77
CA ALA A 101 11.79 10.97 -7.36
C ALA A 101 11.54 9.61 -8.02
N ALA A 102 12.52 9.07 -8.74
CA ALA A 102 12.41 7.77 -9.41
C ALA A 102 12.37 6.56 -8.46
N ALA A 103 12.70 6.78 -7.18
CA ALA A 103 12.62 5.74 -6.16
C ALA A 103 11.25 5.69 -5.48
N ILE A 104 10.41 6.72 -5.63
CA ILE A 104 9.10 6.79 -4.96
C ILE A 104 8.19 5.72 -5.58
N SER A 105 7.76 4.79 -4.75
CA SER A 105 6.83 3.72 -5.15
C SER A 105 5.38 4.03 -4.77
N GLN A 106 5.18 4.79 -3.69
CA GLN A 106 3.85 5.03 -3.12
C GLN A 106 3.88 6.17 -2.10
N ILE A 107 2.74 6.82 -1.87
CA ILE A 107 2.46 7.59 -0.64
C ILE A 107 1.41 6.89 0.22
N ILE A 108 1.51 7.03 1.54
CA ILE A 108 0.57 6.49 2.53
C ILE A 108 0.20 7.53 3.58
N LEU A 109 -0.90 7.32 4.31
CA LEU A 109 -1.31 8.15 5.44
C LEU A 109 -1.29 7.35 6.75
N LYS A 110 -0.83 7.99 7.82
CA LYS A 110 -0.93 7.48 9.20
C LYS A 110 -1.03 8.66 10.16
N ASP A 111 -2.08 8.72 10.98
CA ASP A 111 -2.28 9.75 11.99
C ASP A 111 -2.07 11.18 11.45
N ASP A 112 -2.72 11.50 10.31
CA ASP A 112 -2.60 12.77 9.56
C ASP A 112 -1.20 13.10 8.98
N ARG A 113 -0.24 12.19 9.09
CA ARG A 113 1.08 12.31 8.46
C ARG A 113 1.08 11.59 7.13
N VAL A 114 1.87 12.11 6.20
CA VAL A 114 2.09 11.47 4.91
C VAL A 114 3.45 10.77 4.93
N GLY A 115 3.44 9.48 4.61
CA GLY A 115 4.63 8.68 4.43
C GLY A 115 4.94 8.54 2.95
N VAL A 116 6.18 8.80 2.55
CA VAL A 116 6.68 8.57 1.20
C VAL A 116 7.43 7.24 1.21
N ILE A 117 6.92 6.24 0.48
CA ILE A 117 7.58 4.94 0.35
C ILE A 117 8.55 5.00 -0.82
N THR A 118 9.81 4.68 -0.56
CA THR A 118 10.85 4.54 -1.58
C THR A 118 11.33 3.11 -1.70
N PHE A 119 11.65 2.71 -2.94
CA PHE A 119 12.07 1.36 -3.32
C PHE A 119 11.16 0.24 -2.82
N GLY A 120 9.89 0.57 -2.52
CA GLY A 120 8.93 -0.37 -1.95
C GLY A 120 9.24 -0.82 -0.53
N LYS A 121 10.12 -0.15 0.23
CA LYS A 121 10.55 -0.64 1.55
C LYS A 121 10.77 0.45 2.59
N GLN A 122 11.36 1.58 2.23
CA GLN A 122 11.66 2.63 3.20
C GLN A 122 10.54 3.66 3.22
N ILE A 123 9.98 3.95 4.39
CA ILE A 123 9.04 5.06 4.58
C ILE A 123 9.79 6.25 5.15
N THR A 124 9.69 7.40 4.49
CA THR A 124 10.04 8.70 5.06
C THR A 124 8.76 9.42 5.47
N TRP A 125 8.63 9.72 6.75
CA TRP A 125 7.47 10.40 7.32
C TRP A 125 7.63 11.91 7.24
N LEU A 126 6.60 12.58 6.74
CA LEU A 126 6.51 14.03 6.68
C LEU A 126 5.44 14.55 7.65
N ASP A 127 5.72 15.67 8.30
CA ASP A 127 4.75 16.41 9.10
C ASP A 127 3.76 17.21 8.25
N GLU A 128 2.89 17.98 8.92
CA GLU A 128 1.93 18.87 8.26
C GLU A 128 2.59 19.99 7.44
N ASP A 129 3.85 20.28 7.72
CA ASP A 129 4.65 21.25 7.00
C ASP A 129 5.38 20.67 5.78
N LEU A 130 5.17 19.38 5.49
CA LEU A 130 5.91 18.58 4.50
C LEU A 130 7.42 18.49 4.81
N LYS A 131 7.79 18.56 6.10
CA LYS A 131 9.15 18.36 6.56
C LYS A 131 9.33 16.95 7.09
N GLU A 132 10.48 16.37 6.80
CA GLU A 132 10.87 15.06 7.32
C GLU A 132 10.96 15.08 8.85
N ILE A 133 10.31 14.10 9.48
CA ILE A 133 10.34 13.90 10.94
C ILE A 133 10.95 12.56 11.35
N GLY A 134 11.20 11.66 10.39
CA GLY A 134 11.83 10.38 10.63
C GLY A 134 11.55 9.39 9.52
N SER A 135 12.15 8.22 9.63
CA SER A 135 11.98 7.15 8.67
C SER A 135 11.92 5.78 9.34
N GLU A 136 11.27 4.83 8.68
CA GLU A 136 11.19 3.44 9.12
C GLU A 136 11.27 2.49 7.92
N GLU A 137 11.79 1.29 8.17
CA GLU A 137 11.90 0.24 7.17
C GLU A 137 10.72 -0.73 7.31
N LEU A 138 10.05 -1.01 6.20
CA LEU A 138 8.97 -1.99 6.13
C LEU A 138 9.55 -3.41 6.17
N PRO A 139 8.86 -4.35 6.83
CA PRO A 139 9.34 -5.73 6.97
C PRO A 139 9.37 -6.49 5.64
N VAL A 140 8.65 -5.99 4.64
CA VAL A 140 8.50 -6.61 3.32
C VAL A 140 8.72 -5.53 2.28
N LYS A 141 9.47 -5.84 1.22
CA LYS A 141 9.58 -4.98 0.05
C LYS A 141 8.41 -5.28 -0.89
N ALA A 142 7.64 -4.28 -1.27
CA ALA A 142 6.48 -4.47 -2.14
C ALA A 142 6.29 -3.31 -3.12
N LYS A 143 5.56 -3.57 -4.22
CA LYS A 143 5.14 -2.49 -5.12
C LYS A 143 4.06 -1.62 -4.50
N PHE A 144 3.23 -2.19 -3.63
CA PHE A 144 2.17 -1.48 -2.94
C PHE A 144 1.94 -2.01 -1.53
N HIS A 145 1.73 -1.10 -0.59
CA HIS A 145 1.39 -1.37 0.80
C HIS A 145 0.02 -0.77 1.13
N PHE A 146 -0.87 -1.60 1.65
CA PHE A 146 -2.21 -1.20 2.07
C PHE A 146 -2.37 -1.39 3.57
N GLN A 147 -2.64 -0.30 4.30
CA GLN A 147 -2.85 -0.36 5.74
C GLN A 147 -4.29 -0.76 6.08
N LEU A 148 -4.45 -1.77 6.94
CA LEU A 148 -5.73 -2.23 7.47
C LEU A 148 -5.66 -2.35 9.00
N GLY A 149 -5.91 -1.22 9.69
CA GLY A 149 -5.84 -1.15 11.15
C GLY A 149 -4.41 -1.39 11.64
N GLN A 150 -4.19 -2.43 12.45
CA GLN A 150 -2.86 -2.82 12.94
C GLN A 150 -2.10 -3.75 11.99
N HIS A 151 -2.71 -4.17 10.89
CA HIS A 151 -2.08 -5.04 9.89
C HIS A 151 -1.92 -4.29 8.57
N SER A 152 -1.06 -4.81 7.71
CA SER A 152 -0.86 -4.29 6.37
C SER A 152 -0.89 -5.45 5.37
N ILE A 153 -1.32 -5.15 4.15
CA ILE A 153 -1.29 -6.05 3.00
C ILE A 153 -0.29 -5.46 2.00
N ALA A 154 0.71 -6.23 1.62
CA ALA A 154 1.69 -5.92 0.60
C ALA A 154 1.37 -6.68 -0.69
N HIS A 155 1.34 -5.98 -1.82
CA HIS A 155 1.36 -6.57 -3.15
C HIS A 155 2.78 -6.47 -3.71
N THR A 156 3.49 -7.59 -3.75
CA THR A 156 4.90 -7.62 -4.15
C THR A 156 5.04 -7.49 -5.67
N ASN A 157 4.15 -8.14 -6.43
CA ASN A 157 4.19 -8.20 -7.90
C ASN A 157 5.60 -8.58 -8.41
N GLY A 158 6.17 -9.64 -7.80
CA GLY A 158 7.49 -10.17 -8.15
C GLY A 158 8.68 -9.26 -7.84
N ILE A 159 8.51 -8.20 -7.05
CA ILE A 159 9.66 -7.42 -6.56
C ILE A 159 10.45 -8.31 -5.57
N ASP A 160 11.76 -8.48 -5.80
CA ASP A 160 12.70 -9.21 -4.93
C ASP A 160 12.67 -10.77 -4.95
N GLU A 161 12.35 -11.42 -6.08
CA GLU A 161 12.31 -12.89 -6.21
C GLU A 161 11.38 -13.60 -5.19
N ALA A 162 10.52 -12.85 -4.50
CA ALA A 162 9.58 -13.40 -3.56
C ALA A 162 8.60 -14.35 -4.28
N ASP A 163 8.43 -15.56 -3.75
CA ASP A 163 7.53 -16.58 -4.32
C ASP A 163 6.03 -16.24 -4.15
N TRP A 164 5.69 -15.06 -3.61
CA TRP A 164 4.35 -14.69 -3.18
C TRP A 164 3.96 -13.29 -3.65
N ASP A 165 2.80 -13.16 -4.28
CA ASP A 165 2.24 -11.89 -4.76
C ASP A 165 1.60 -11.07 -3.63
N ILE A 166 0.98 -11.72 -2.63
CA ILE A 166 0.30 -11.05 -1.53
C ILE A 166 0.92 -11.46 -0.19
N ILE A 167 1.35 -10.50 0.60
CA ILE A 167 1.94 -10.77 1.93
C ILE A 167 1.21 -9.90 2.94
N THR A 168 0.82 -10.45 4.09
CA THR A 168 0.32 -9.62 5.21
C THR A 168 1.37 -9.54 6.31
N TYR A 169 1.49 -8.39 6.95
CA TYR A 169 2.37 -8.22 8.11
C TYR A 169 1.70 -7.37 9.20
N GLY A 170 2.12 -7.55 10.46
CA GLY A 170 1.60 -6.82 11.61
C GLY A 170 2.07 -7.42 12.95
N PRO A 171 1.39 -7.15 14.07
CA PRO A 171 1.79 -7.62 15.41
C PRO A 171 1.92 -9.14 15.54
N LYS A 172 1.24 -9.91 14.69
CA LYS A 172 1.28 -11.38 14.67
C LYS A 172 2.39 -11.94 13.78
N GLY A 173 3.23 -11.10 13.17
CA GLY A 173 4.28 -11.49 12.24
C GLY A 173 3.88 -11.33 10.78
N ILE A 174 4.57 -12.06 9.90
CA ILE A 174 4.40 -12.04 8.44
C ILE A 174 3.71 -13.33 8.02
N ASN A 175 2.71 -13.24 7.14
CA ASN A 175 2.04 -14.37 6.51
C ASN A 175 2.05 -14.18 4.99
N TYR A 176 2.23 -15.27 4.26
CA TYR A 176 2.40 -15.27 2.81
C TYR A 176 1.16 -15.87 2.12
N TYR A 177 0.70 -15.22 1.06
CA TYR A 177 -0.53 -15.56 0.35
C TYR A 177 -0.34 -15.40 -1.16
N MET A 178 -1.09 -16.18 -1.94
CA MET A 178 -1.05 -16.18 -3.40
C MET A 178 0.36 -16.35 -3.99
N PRO A 179 0.80 -17.59 -4.25
CA PRO A 179 2.09 -17.79 -4.87
C PRO A 179 2.12 -17.18 -6.28
N ILE A 180 3.27 -16.65 -6.68
CA ILE A 180 3.45 -16.14 -8.05
C ILE A 180 3.42 -17.32 -9.02
N ASP A 181 2.57 -17.24 -10.05
CA ASP A 181 2.61 -18.21 -11.15
C ASP A 181 3.85 -17.95 -12.02
N LYS A 182 4.90 -18.73 -11.78
CA LYS A 182 6.18 -18.65 -12.51
C LYS A 182 6.05 -18.93 -14.02
N ASN A 183 4.91 -19.45 -14.48
CA ASN A 183 4.64 -19.69 -15.90
C ASN A 183 3.98 -18.50 -16.59
N ARG A 184 3.50 -17.49 -15.85
CA ARG A 184 3.10 -16.22 -16.43
C ARG A 184 4.37 -15.46 -16.82
N TYR A 185 4.43 -14.97 -18.07
CA TYR A 185 5.41 -13.94 -18.44
C TYR A 185 5.39 -12.87 -17.34
N GLY A 186 6.56 -12.42 -16.88
CA GLY A 186 6.72 -11.40 -15.83
C GLY A 186 6.21 -10.03 -16.25
N PHE A 187 4.92 -9.95 -16.59
CA PHE A 187 4.19 -8.71 -16.75
C PHE A 187 4.05 -8.12 -15.37
N TYR A 188 4.94 -7.18 -15.07
CA TYR A 188 4.80 -6.29 -13.94
C TYR A 188 3.55 -5.44 -14.18
N ASN A 189 2.42 -5.84 -13.59
CA ASN A 189 1.21 -5.01 -13.65
C ASN A 189 1.51 -3.70 -12.91
N GLN A 190 1.63 -2.57 -13.63
CA GLN A 190 1.56 -1.26 -12.98
C GLN A 190 0.20 -1.17 -12.31
N THR A 191 0.17 -1.36 -11.00
CA THR A 191 -1.07 -1.34 -10.23
C THR A 191 -1.03 -0.11 -9.36
N PHE A 192 -1.78 0.92 -9.73
CA PHE A 192 -1.77 2.21 -9.04
C PHE A 192 -2.44 2.15 -7.65
N SER A 193 -3.33 1.18 -7.43
CA SER A 193 -3.87 0.85 -6.10
C SER A 193 -4.63 -0.50 -6.15
N PRO A 194 -3.95 -1.66 -6.02
CA PRO A 194 -4.58 -2.97 -6.13
C PRO A 194 -5.65 -3.22 -5.07
N PHE A 195 -5.58 -2.50 -3.94
CA PHE A 195 -6.43 -2.75 -2.80
C PHE A 195 -7.35 -1.58 -2.47
N ALA A 196 -8.59 -1.90 -2.10
CA ALA A 196 -9.54 -0.95 -1.53
C ALA A 196 -10.32 -1.59 -0.37
N LYS A 197 -10.66 -0.81 0.65
CA LYS A 197 -11.50 -1.29 1.76
C LYS A 197 -12.97 -1.30 1.34
N TRP A 198 -13.67 -2.40 1.60
CA TRP A 198 -15.11 -2.51 1.42
C TRP A 198 -15.75 -3.16 2.64
N GLY A 199 -16.29 -2.32 3.55
CA GLY A 199 -16.76 -2.79 4.85
C GLY A 199 -15.62 -3.41 5.66
N GLU A 200 -15.77 -4.69 6.02
CA GLU A 200 -14.75 -5.49 6.70
C GLU A 200 -13.83 -6.27 5.74
N LYS A 201 -14.06 -6.17 4.43
CA LYS A 201 -13.28 -6.86 3.39
C LYS A 201 -12.28 -5.93 2.70
N VAL A 202 -11.31 -6.53 2.03
CA VAL A 202 -10.41 -5.84 1.10
C VAL A 202 -10.71 -6.35 -0.31
N LEU A 203 -11.02 -5.42 -1.20
CA LEU A 203 -11.14 -5.66 -2.62
C LEU A 203 -9.74 -5.72 -3.23
N PHE A 204 -9.53 -6.63 -4.17
CA PHE A 204 -8.30 -6.76 -4.95
C PHE A 204 -8.63 -6.85 -6.44
N SER A 205 -7.90 -6.13 -7.29
CA SER A 205 -8.07 -6.11 -8.75
C SER A 205 -6.74 -6.06 -9.49
#